data_AF-A0A8S4SIX0-F1
#
_entry.id   AF-A0A8S4SIX0-F1
#
_cell.length_a   1.000
_cell.length_b   1.000
_cell.length_c   1.000
_cell.angle_alpha   90.00
_cell.angle_beta   90.00
_cell.angle_gamma   90.00
#
_symmetry.space_group_name_H-M   'P 1'
#
loop_
_entity.id
_entity.type
_entity.pdbx_description
1 polymer ?
#
loop_
_entity_poly.entity_id
_entity_poly.type
_entity_poly.pdbx_seq_one_letter_code
_entity_poly.pdbx_strand_id
1 'polypeptide(L)'
;MVIGIISLSCKKFLCNIRPLSVGERATAERVDVMLIASNYSVNLSDLALGSDLPPSPFSLAQKIVIAFFASVLSVLTVVGNSMVMISFKIDKQLQTISNYFLFSLAVADFAVGLISMPLYTMFTIYGYWPLGPHICDTWLALDYLASNASVLNLLIISFDRYFSVTRPLTYRAKRTTRRATVMIGGAWGFSLILWPPWIYAWPYIDGERKVPERECYIQFIETNQFITFGTAIAAFYVPVTVMCFLYYKIWRETKKRQKDLPNLQGGKKHDSSKRSNSR
;
A
#
# COMPACT_ATOMS: atom_id res chain seq x y z
N MET A 1 -3.58 -9.17 -0.90
CA MET A 1 -2.51 -8.64 -0.03
C MET A 1 -2.16 -7.19 -0.38
N VAL A 2 -1.80 -6.87 -1.63
CA VAL A 2 -1.65 -5.46 -2.09
C VAL A 2 -2.97 -4.65 -2.02
N ILE A 3 -4.11 -5.32 -2.27
CA ILE A 3 -5.45 -4.77 -1.98
C ILE A 3 -5.64 -4.51 -0.47
N GLY A 4 -4.92 -5.19 0.41
CA GLY A 4 -4.94 -4.99 1.86
C GLY A 4 -4.12 -3.79 2.33
N ILE A 5 -3.04 -3.43 1.62
CA ILE A 5 -2.24 -2.21 1.86
C ILE A 5 -2.97 -0.99 1.30
N ILE A 6 -3.54 -1.12 0.09
CA ILE A 6 -4.52 -0.16 -0.44
C ILE A 6 -5.72 -0.09 0.50
N SER A 7 -6.17 -1.20 1.10
CA SER A 7 -7.23 -1.20 2.10
C SER A 7 -6.79 -0.63 3.44
N LEU A 8 -5.50 -0.57 3.79
CA LEU A 8 -5.03 0.14 5.00
C LEU A 8 -5.00 1.65 4.74
N SER A 9 -4.51 2.07 3.57
CA SER A 9 -4.58 3.46 3.12
C SER A 9 -6.03 3.90 2.83
N CYS A 10 -6.87 3.00 2.33
CA CYS A 10 -8.30 3.20 2.11
C CYS A 10 -9.11 3.03 3.39
N LYS A 11 -8.63 2.32 4.43
CA LYS A 11 -9.23 2.31 5.77
C LYS A 11 -8.81 3.56 6.56
N LYS A 12 -7.61 4.11 6.34
CA LYS A 12 -7.28 5.49 6.71
C LYS A 12 -8.20 6.49 5.97
N PHE A 13 -8.43 6.30 4.67
CA PHE A 13 -9.32 7.16 3.85
C PHE A 13 -10.81 7.05 4.26
N LEU A 14 -11.32 5.83 4.48
CA LEU A 14 -12.72 5.55 4.86
C LEU A 14 -13.01 5.82 6.33
N CYS A 15 -12.03 5.72 7.23
CA CYS A 15 -12.19 6.14 8.62
C CYS A 15 -12.08 7.68 8.77
N ASN A 16 -11.51 8.38 7.78
CA ASN A 16 -11.51 9.85 7.68
C ASN A 16 -12.70 10.40 6.85
N ILE A 17 -13.51 9.53 6.22
CA ILE A 17 -14.89 9.87 5.89
C ILE A 17 -15.71 9.72 7.18
N ARG A 18 -15.76 10.82 7.95
CA ARG A 18 -16.79 11.16 8.93
C ARG A 18 -17.84 10.05 9.19
N PRO A 19 -17.96 9.54 10.43
CA PRO A 19 -19.14 9.87 11.17
C PRO A 19 -18.98 11.31 11.66
N LEU A 20 -19.72 12.23 11.06
CA LEU A 20 -20.08 13.45 11.75
C LEU A 20 -20.74 13.05 13.08
N SER A 21 -20.39 13.78 14.14
CA SER A 21 -21.04 13.85 15.45
C SER A 21 -20.67 12.81 16.53
N VAL A 22 -19.50 13.01 17.17
CA VAL A 22 -19.45 13.07 18.65
C VAL A 22 -19.02 14.49 19.09
N GLY A 23 -19.09 15.47 18.18
CA GLY A 23 -18.83 16.89 18.44
C GLY A 23 -20.08 17.75 18.69
N GLU A 24 -21.28 17.16 18.64
CA GLU A 24 -22.56 17.88 18.80
C GLU A 24 -23.32 17.53 20.08
N ARG A 25 -22.72 16.75 21.00
CA ARG A 25 -23.25 16.52 22.36
C ARG A 25 -22.52 17.29 23.47
N ALA A 26 -21.40 17.94 23.16
CA ALA A 26 -20.56 18.59 24.18
C ALA A 26 -20.82 20.10 24.36
N THR A 27 -21.88 20.65 23.76
CA THR A 27 -22.29 22.06 23.96
C THR A 27 -23.48 22.23 24.92
N ALA A 28 -24.02 21.14 25.48
CA ALA A 28 -25.15 21.20 26.41
C ALA A 28 -24.78 20.99 27.91
N GLU A 29 -23.50 20.75 28.24
CA GLU A 29 -23.10 20.42 29.62
C GLU A 29 -22.00 21.36 30.15
N ARG A 30 -21.97 22.61 29.65
CA ARG A 30 -20.93 23.61 29.98
C ARG A 30 -21.29 24.59 31.10
N VAL A 31 -22.31 24.31 31.92
CA VAL A 31 -22.77 25.27 32.95
C VAL A 31 -22.64 24.80 34.41
N ASP A 32 -22.52 23.50 34.73
CA ASP A 32 -22.68 23.07 36.14
C ASP A 32 -21.42 22.65 36.92
N VAL A 33 -20.23 22.61 36.31
CA VAL A 33 -19.03 22.05 37.00
C VAL A 33 -18.19 23.10 37.76
N MET A 34 -18.52 24.40 37.69
CA MET A 34 -17.72 25.45 38.36
C MET A 34 -18.05 25.65 39.85
N LEU A 35 -18.93 24.85 40.47
CA LEU A 35 -19.37 25.05 41.87
C LEU A 35 -18.96 23.97 42.89
N ILE A 36 -18.25 22.90 42.50
CA ILE A 36 -17.90 21.79 43.44
C ILE A 36 -16.40 21.79 43.81
N ALA A 37 -15.70 22.92 43.69
CA ALA A 37 -14.26 23.01 43.97
C ALA A 37 -13.91 23.42 45.43
N SER A 38 -14.83 23.28 46.41
CA SER A 38 -14.59 23.83 47.76
C SER A 38 -14.40 22.83 48.90
N ASN A 39 -14.43 21.49 48.71
CA ASN A 39 -14.39 20.60 49.88
C ASN A 39 -13.85 19.17 49.64
N TYR A 40 -12.66 19.02 49.06
CA TYR A 40 -11.98 17.72 49.11
C TYR A 40 -10.50 17.85 49.40
N SER A 41 -10.08 17.28 50.52
CA SER A 41 -8.70 17.12 50.95
C SER A 41 -7.92 16.29 49.92
N VAL A 42 -6.90 16.89 49.32
CA VAL A 42 -6.03 16.25 48.32
C VAL A 42 -5.16 15.21 49.03
N ASN A 43 -5.31 13.94 48.67
CA ASN A 43 -4.41 12.87 49.12
C ASN A 43 -3.12 12.89 48.28
N LEU A 44 -1.97 12.88 48.96
CA LEU A 44 -0.62 13.00 48.38
C LEU A 44 -0.19 11.82 47.48
N SER A 45 -1.06 10.82 47.28
CA SER A 45 -0.85 9.68 46.39
C SER A 45 -1.23 9.94 44.93
N ASP A 46 -1.94 11.03 44.63
CA ASP A 46 -2.32 11.41 43.25
C ASP A 46 -1.24 12.18 42.48
N LEU A 47 -0.07 12.42 43.09
CA LEU A 47 1.04 13.18 42.49
C LEU A 47 2.08 12.31 41.76
N ALA A 48 1.83 11.02 41.58
CA ALA A 48 2.73 10.12 40.86
C ALA A 48 2.12 9.62 39.53
N LEU A 49 2.52 10.30 38.44
CA LEU A 49 2.63 9.80 37.06
C LEU A 49 1.37 9.80 36.17
N GLY A 50 1.17 10.90 35.42
CA GLY A 50 0.74 10.81 34.02
C GLY A 50 -0.69 11.25 33.64
N SER A 51 -1.23 12.31 34.23
CA SER A 51 -2.43 12.98 33.71
C SER A 51 -2.07 13.89 32.52
N ASP A 52 -2.30 13.42 31.30
CA ASP A 52 -2.60 14.19 30.06
C ASP A 52 -2.35 13.33 28.79
N LEU A 53 -2.76 12.06 28.81
CA LEU A 53 -2.74 11.20 27.63
C LEU A 53 -4.17 11.00 27.16
N PRO A 54 -4.51 11.32 25.89
CA PRO A 54 -5.85 11.09 25.39
C PRO A 54 -6.19 9.60 25.56
N PRO A 55 -7.34 9.27 26.19
CA PRO A 55 -7.73 7.88 26.35
C PRO A 55 -7.91 7.28 24.97
N SER A 56 -7.18 6.19 24.69
CA SER A 56 -7.37 5.41 23.48
C SER A 56 -8.86 5.04 23.31
N PRO A 57 -9.44 5.12 22.10
CA PRO A 57 -10.87 4.89 21.89
C PRO A 57 -11.29 3.41 22.06
N PHE A 58 -10.34 2.50 22.27
CA PHE A 58 -10.56 1.06 22.32
C PHE A 58 -10.48 0.50 23.74
N SER A 59 -11.38 -0.43 24.06
CA SER A 59 -11.32 -1.19 25.31
C SER A 59 -10.10 -2.10 25.35
N LEU A 60 -9.68 -2.54 26.54
CA LEU A 60 -8.54 -3.44 26.70
C LEU A 60 -8.70 -4.73 25.88
N ALA A 61 -9.90 -5.30 25.87
CA ALA A 61 -10.21 -6.48 25.06
C ALA A 61 -10.05 -6.21 23.56
N GLN A 62 -10.53 -5.06 23.07
CA GLN A 62 -10.37 -4.67 21.66
C GLN A 62 -8.89 -4.50 21.29
N LYS A 63 -8.08 -3.87 22.15
CA LYS A 63 -6.63 -3.71 21.93
C LYS A 63 -5.93 -5.07 21.81
N ILE A 64 -6.24 -6.02 22.70
CA ILE A 64 -5.68 -7.37 22.67
C ILE A 64 -6.04 -8.06 21.34
N VAL A 65 -7.30 -7.97 20.94
CA VAL A 65 -7.78 -8.55 19.67
C VAL A 65 -7.06 -7.92 18.47
N ILE A 66 -6.97 -6.59 18.40
CA ILE A 66 -6.26 -5.88 17.32
C ILE A 66 -4.78 -6.29 17.29
N ALA A 67 -4.10 -6.29 18.43
CA ALA A 67 -2.70 -6.67 18.54
C ALA A 67 -2.45 -8.11 18.08
N PHE A 68 -3.32 -9.04 18.49
CA PHE A 68 -3.23 -10.45 18.11
C PHE A 68 -3.37 -10.62 16.59
N PHE A 69 -4.44 -10.10 15.99
CA PHE A 69 -4.64 -10.23 14.54
C PHE A 69 -3.57 -9.50 13.73
N ALA A 70 -3.19 -8.29 14.15
CA ALA A 70 -2.18 -7.52 13.45
C ALA A 70 -0.79 -8.18 13.50
N SER A 71 -0.39 -8.73 14.66
CA SER A 71 0.87 -9.47 14.79
C SER A 71 0.89 -10.75 13.95
N VAL A 72 -0.20 -11.53 13.96
CA VAL A 72 -0.34 -12.72 13.11
C VAL A 72 -0.22 -12.34 11.63
N LEU A 73 -0.93 -11.30 11.18
CA LEU A 73 -0.85 -10.84 9.79
C LEU A 73 0.54 -10.32 9.41
N SER A 74 1.20 -9.58 10.30
CA SER A 74 2.57 -9.10 10.11
C SER A 74 3.54 -10.28 9.94
N VAL A 75 3.50 -11.27 10.85
CA VAL A 75 4.35 -12.47 10.77
C VAL A 75 4.09 -13.25 9.48
N LEU A 76 2.83 -13.49 9.11
CA LEU A 76 2.49 -14.18 7.87
C LEU A 76 3.00 -13.42 6.63
N THR A 77 2.91 -12.09 6.64
CA THR A 77 3.40 -11.24 5.54
C THR A 77 4.91 -11.34 5.42
N VAL A 78 5.64 -11.23 6.54
CA VAL A 78 7.10 -11.31 6.57
C VAL A 78 7.57 -12.70 6.12
N VAL A 79 7.01 -13.77 6.69
CA VAL A 79 7.38 -15.15 6.36
C VAL A 79 7.06 -15.46 4.89
N GLY A 80 5.86 -15.12 4.43
CA GLY A 80 5.43 -15.38 3.04
C GLY A 80 6.32 -14.68 2.01
N ASN A 81 6.61 -13.39 2.21
CA ASN A 81 7.49 -12.65 1.30
C ASN A 81 8.95 -13.09 1.39
N SER A 82 9.42 -13.48 2.58
CA SER A 82 10.75 -14.08 2.75
C SER A 82 10.88 -15.39 1.96
N MET A 83 9.87 -16.26 2.01
CA MET A 83 9.84 -17.49 1.22
C MET A 83 9.93 -17.21 -0.29
N VAL A 84 9.21 -16.20 -0.79
CA VAL A 84 9.29 -15.79 -2.20
C VAL A 84 10.70 -15.32 -2.56
N MET A 85 11.30 -14.46 -1.72
CA MET A 85 12.66 -13.96 -1.92
C MET A 85 13.72 -15.09 -1.89
N ILE A 86 13.60 -16.03 -0.96
CA ILE A 86 14.49 -17.19 -0.83
C ILE A 86 14.34 -18.11 -2.05
N SER A 87 13.11 -18.43 -2.45
CA SER A 87 12.82 -19.30 -3.59
C SER A 87 13.43 -18.75 -4.89
N PHE A 88 13.33 -17.43 -5.10
CA PHE A 88 13.92 -16.76 -6.25
C PHE A 88 15.46 -16.80 -6.25
N LYS A 89 16.10 -16.76 -5.07
CA LYS A 89 17.57 -16.85 -4.95
C LYS A 89 18.10 -18.26 -5.17
N ILE A 90 17.38 -19.28 -4.69
CA ILE A 90 17.82 -20.68 -4.78
C ILE A 90 17.64 -21.23 -6.19
N ASP A 91 16.47 -21.00 -6.80
CA ASP A 91 16.12 -21.63 -8.07
C ASP A 91 16.43 -20.72 -9.27
N LYS A 92 17.47 -21.08 -10.04
CA LYS A 92 17.83 -20.39 -11.29
C LYS A 92 16.75 -20.51 -12.37
N GLN A 93 15.94 -21.56 -12.37
CA GLN A 93 14.82 -21.71 -13.31
C GLN A 93 13.71 -20.69 -13.01
N LEU A 94 13.59 -20.24 -11.76
CA LEU A 94 12.65 -19.18 -11.36
C LEU A 94 13.15 -17.77 -11.69
N GLN A 95 14.39 -17.57 -12.18
CA GLN A 95 14.92 -16.24 -12.53
C GLN A 95 14.44 -15.74 -13.90
N THR A 96 13.13 -15.85 -14.14
CA THR A 96 12.48 -15.30 -15.32
C THR A 96 12.19 -13.82 -15.14
N ILE A 97 12.07 -13.10 -16.25
CA ILE A 97 11.81 -11.66 -16.26
C ILE A 97 10.54 -11.30 -15.48
N SER A 98 9.51 -12.14 -15.54
CA SER A 98 8.27 -11.94 -14.78
C SER A 98 8.48 -12.04 -13.26
N ASN A 99 9.38 -12.94 -12.85
CA ASN A 99 9.64 -13.20 -11.44
C ASN A 99 10.55 -12.13 -10.81
N TYR A 100 11.32 -11.37 -11.59
CA TYR A 100 12.03 -10.18 -11.09
C TYR A 100 11.05 -9.11 -10.56
N PHE A 101 9.90 -8.91 -11.22
CA PHE A 101 8.89 -7.98 -10.72
C PHE A 101 8.21 -8.51 -9.46
N LEU A 102 7.96 -9.82 -9.38
CA LEU A 102 7.44 -10.46 -8.16
C LEU A 102 8.44 -10.35 -7.01
N PHE A 103 9.74 -10.49 -7.29
CA PHE A 103 10.79 -10.29 -6.30
C PHE A 103 10.80 -8.84 -5.78
N SER A 104 10.70 -7.85 -6.67
CA SER A 104 10.58 -6.44 -6.24
C SER A 104 9.35 -6.20 -5.36
N LEU A 105 8.23 -6.82 -5.69
CA LEU A 105 7.00 -6.72 -4.90
C LEU A 105 7.17 -7.36 -3.52
N ALA A 106 7.83 -8.53 -3.46
CA ALA A 106 8.12 -9.22 -2.20
C ALA A 106 9.04 -8.40 -1.28
N VAL A 107 10.03 -7.68 -1.83
CA VAL A 107 10.88 -6.77 -1.06
C VAL A 107 10.08 -5.62 -0.45
N ALA A 108 9.17 -5.02 -1.22
CA ALA A 108 8.30 -3.95 -0.70
C ALA A 108 7.34 -4.47 0.38
N ASP A 109 6.65 -5.58 0.12
CA ASP A 109 5.68 -6.17 1.06
C ASP A 109 6.39 -6.69 2.35
N PHE A 110 7.63 -7.18 2.24
CA PHE A 110 8.44 -7.54 3.39
C PHE A 110 8.74 -6.32 4.28
N ALA A 111 9.17 -5.20 3.69
CA ALA A 111 9.47 -3.97 4.43
C ALA A 111 8.20 -3.42 5.13
N VAL A 112 7.06 -3.42 4.44
CA VAL A 112 5.76 -3.00 5.01
C VAL A 112 5.32 -3.93 6.13
N GLY A 113 5.46 -5.25 5.94
CA GLY A 113 5.11 -6.25 6.95
C GLY A 113 5.98 -6.15 8.21
N LEU A 114 7.26 -5.82 8.05
CA LEU A 114 8.24 -5.74 9.14
C LEU A 114 8.18 -4.42 9.91
N ILE A 115 8.00 -3.29 9.20
CA ILE A 115 8.13 -1.95 9.80
C ILE A 115 6.75 -1.26 9.90
N SER A 116 6.03 -1.14 8.79
CA SER A 116 4.77 -0.37 8.76
C SER A 116 3.67 -1.02 9.60
N MET A 117 3.50 -2.33 9.52
CA MET A 117 2.43 -3.05 10.24
C MET A 117 2.57 -2.93 11.77
N PRO A 118 3.76 -3.16 12.38
CA PRO A 118 3.93 -2.97 13.82
C PRO A 118 3.77 -1.51 14.26
N LEU A 119 4.35 -0.54 13.54
CA LEU A 119 4.25 0.88 13.88
C LEU A 119 2.79 1.37 13.81
N TYR A 120 2.04 0.96 12.79
CA TYR A 120 0.63 1.29 12.66
C TYR A 120 -0.23 0.67 13.78
N THR A 121 0.07 -0.57 14.14
CA THR A 121 -0.61 -1.27 15.24
C THR A 121 -0.38 -0.55 16.57
N MET A 122 0.87 -0.13 16.80
CA MET A 122 1.28 0.63 17.98
C MET A 122 0.54 1.96 18.08
N PHE A 123 0.53 2.74 16.99
CA PHE A 123 -0.23 3.99 16.88
C PHE A 123 -1.72 3.78 17.18
N THR A 124 -2.31 2.71 16.65
CA THR A 124 -3.74 2.39 16.86
C THR A 124 -4.06 2.01 18.30
N ILE A 125 -3.19 1.23 18.96
CA ILE A 125 -3.40 0.75 20.34
C ILE A 125 -3.21 1.86 21.37
N TYR A 126 -2.19 2.70 21.18
CA TYR A 126 -1.92 3.82 22.08
C TYR A 126 -2.91 4.97 21.87
N GLY A 127 -3.42 5.15 20.65
CA GLY A 127 -4.29 6.27 20.29
C GLY A 127 -3.53 7.59 20.08
N TYR A 128 -2.19 7.55 20.13
CA TYR A 128 -1.30 8.66 19.86
C TYR A 128 0.05 8.13 19.35
N TRP A 129 0.88 9.02 18.82
CA TRP A 129 2.23 8.73 18.33
C TRP A 129 3.30 9.09 19.37
N PRO A 130 4.03 8.11 19.94
CA PRO A 130 5.03 8.37 21.00
C PRO A 130 6.47 8.45 20.48
N LEU A 131 6.75 8.13 19.22
CA LEU A 131 8.11 7.98 18.69
C LEU A 131 8.70 9.29 18.13
N GLY A 132 8.01 10.42 18.33
CA GLY A 132 8.43 11.74 17.88
C GLY A 132 8.29 11.98 16.36
N PRO A 133 8.48 13.23 15.92
CA PRO A 133 8.17 13.67 14.55
C PRO A 133 9.09 13.04 13.49
N HIS A 134 10.39 12.87 13.78
CA HIS A 134 11.33 12.31 12.80
C HIS A 134 11.01 10.86 12.43
N ILE A 135 10.64 10.03 13.42
CA ILE A 135 10.27 8.63 13.17
C ILE A 135 8.91 8.58 12.45
N CYS A 136 7.99 9.49 12.77
CA CYS A 136 6.73 9.62 12.04
C CYS A 136 6.97 9.90 10.55
N ASP A 137 7.76 10.93 10.23
CA ASP A 137 8.02 11.34 8.85
C ASP A 137 8.76 10.25 8.08
N THR A 138 9.72 9.56 8.73
CA THR A 138 10.44 8.43 8.14
C THR A 138 9.51 7.25 7.86
N TRP A 139 8.63 6.91 8.80
CA TRP A 139 7.66 5.85 8.63
C TRP A 139 6.69 6.15 7.48
N LEU A 140 6.10 7.36 7.46
CA LEU A 140 5.20 7.79 6.39
C LEU A 140 5.92 7.80 5.03
N ALA A 141 7.16 8.30 4.97
CA ALA A 141 7.94 8.30 3.74
C ALA A 141 8.20 6.89 3.22
N LEU A 142 8.58 5.95 4.08
CA LEU A 142 8.82 4.55 3.70
C LEU A 142 7.52 3.87 3.25
N ASP A 143 6.43 4.06 3.98
CA ASP A 143 5.13 3.40 3.74
C ASP A 143 4.54 3.83 2.39
N TYR A 144 4.57 5.14 2.10
CA TYR A 144 4.08 5.70 0.84
C TYR A 144 4.99 5.38 -0.34
N LEU A 145 6.31 5.42 -0.14
CA LEU A 145 7.29 5.00 -1.15
C LEU A 145 7.07 3.53 -1.55
N ALA A 146 7.01 2.63 -0.58
CA ALA A 146 6.84 1.20 -0.82
C ALA A 146 5.50 0.91 -1.49
N SER A 147 4.42 1.54 -1.01
CA SER A 147 3.09 1.42 -1.62
C SER A 147 3.06 1.89 -3.07
N ASN A 148 3.64 3.06 -3.36
CA ASN A 148 3.70 3.60 -4.72
C ASN A 148 4.58 2.73 -5.64
N ALA A 149 5.72 2.25 -5.14
CA ALA A 149 6.59 1.34 -5.88
C ALA A 149 5.86 0.03 -6.20
N SER A 150 5.06 -0.52 -5.28
CA SER A 150 4.24 -1.71 -5.51
C SER A 150 3.19 -1.50 -6.61
N VAL A 151 2.48 -0.36 -6.59
CA VAL A 151 1.50 -0.01 -7.64
C VAL A 151 2.16 0.10 -9.01
N LEU A 152 3.31 0.77 -9.10
CA LEU A 152 4.07 0.91 -10.35
C LEU A 152 4.59 -0.44 -10.85
N ASN A 153 5.09 -1.31 -9.96
CA ASN A 153 5.49 -2.67 -10.33
C ASN A 153 4.31 -3.48 -10.87
N LEU A 154 3.11 -3.39 -10.27
CA LEU A 154 1.91 -4.04 -10.79
C LEU A 154 1.47 -3.50 -12.15
N LEU A 155 1.59 -2.18 -12.37
CA LEU A 155 1.32 -1.58 -13.69
C LEU A 155 2.31 -2.11 -14.73
N ILE A 156 3.60 -2.15 -14.40
CA ILE A 156 4.64 -2.69 -15.27
C ILE A 156 4.35 -4.16 -15.60
N ILE A 157 4.01 -5.00 -14.61
CA ILE A 157 3.62 -6.39 -14.84
C ILE A 157 2.40 -6.47 -15.79
N SER A 158 1.41 -5.60 -15.61
CA SER A 158 0.20 -5.57 -16.44
C SER A 158 0.52 -5.21 -17.89
N PHE A 159 1.36 -4.19 -18.11
CA PHE A 159 1.83 -3.82 -19.44
C PHE A 159 2.71 -4.90 -20.08
N ASP A 160 3.65 -5.47 -19.31
CA ASP A 160 4.52 -6.56 -19.77
C ASP A 160 3.70 -7.77 -20.24
N ARG A 161 2.67 -8.15 -19.47
CA ARG A 161 1.72 -9.20 -19.87
C ARG A 161 0.92 -8.81 -21.10
N TYR A 162 0.40 -7.58 -21.16
CA TYR A 162 -0.36 -7.09 -22.31
C TYR A 162 0.46 -7.15 -23.60
N PHE A 163 1.71 -6.68 -23.59
CA PHE A 163 2.58 -6.74 -24.78
C PHE A 163 3.05 -8.15 -25.11
N SER A 164 3.32 -8.98 -24.10
CA SER A 164 3.66 -10.39 -24.31
C SER A 164 2.51 -11.17 -24.95
N VAL A 165 1.26 -10.89 -24.54
CA VAL A 165 0.07 -11.48 -25.14
C VAL A 165 -0.15 -10.91 -26.54
N THR A 166 -0.25 -9.60 -26.72
CA THR A 166 -0.60 -9.01 -28.03
C THR A 166 0.47 -9.18 -29.10
N ARG A 167 1.76 -9.14 -28.75
CA ARG A 167 2.89 -9.14 -29.70
C ARG A 167 3.93 -10.22 -29.36
N PRO A 168 3.56 -11.52 -29.43
CA PRO A 168 4.38 -12.60 -28.90
C PRO A 168 5.71 -12.80 -29.63
N LEU A 169 5.79 -12.50 -30.94
CA LEU A 169 7.01 -12.73 -31.72
C LEU A 169 8.02 -11.58 -31.61
N THR A 170 7.53 -10.33 -31.52
CA THR A 170 8.41 -9.15 -31.51
C THR A 170 8.76 -8.67 -30.10
N TYR A 171 7.78 -8.65 -29.18
CA TYR A 171 8.00 -8.16 -27.82
C TYR A 171 8.74 -9.20 -26.96
N ARG A 172 8.33 -10.47 -27.02
CA ARG A 172 8.95 -11.55 -26.23
C ARG A 172 10.43 -11.74 -26.56
N ALA A 173 10.82 -11.58 -27.84
CA ALA A 173 12.20 -11.68 -28.29
C ALA A 173 13.09 -10.52 -27.80
N LYS A 174 12.51 -9.33 -27.54
CA LYS A 174 13.23 -8.13 -27.07
C LYS A 174 13.21 -7.96 -25.55
N ARG A 175 12.56 -8.88 -24.83
CA ARG A 175 12.39 -8.85 -23.39
C ARG A 175 13.68 -9.36 -22.74
N THR A 176 14.36 -8.51 -21.96
CA THR A 176 15.60 -8.87 -21.27
C THR A 176 15.52 -8.56 -19.77
N THR A 177 16.26 -9.33 -18.96
CA THR A 177 16.34 -9.13 -17.50
C THR A 177 16.86 -7.72 -17.16
N ARG A 178 17.89 -7.24 -17.87
CA ARG A 178 18.43 -5.88 -17.71
C ARG A 178 17.36 -4.80 -17.85
N ARG A 179 16.48 -4.90 -18.86
CA ARG A 179 15.38 -3.94 -19.04
C ARG A 179 14.38 -4.00 -17.89
N ALA A 180 14.03 -5.19 -17.42
CA ALA A 180 13.14 -5.33 -16.26
C ALA A 180 13.75 -4.73 -14.99
N THR A 181 15.03 -4.97 -14.72
CA THR A 181 15.72 -4.34 -13.58
C THR A 181 15.74 -2.81 -13.70
N VAL A 182 15.95 -2.27 -14.89
CA VAL A 182 15.88 -0.81 -15.12
C VAL A 182 14.45 -0.28 -14.89
N MET A 183 13.42 -1.01 -15.33
CA MET A 183 12.02 -0.62 -15.08
C MET A 183 11.67 -0.65 -13.59
N ILE A 184 12.13 -1.68 -12.86
CA ILE A 184 11.98 -1.78 -11.41
C ILE A 184 12.71 -0.61 -10.74
N GLY A 185 13.99 -0.40 -11.05
CA GLY A 185 14.77 0.71 -10.51
C GLY A 185 14.14 2.07 -10.80
N GLY A 186 13.57 2.24 -12.00
CA GLY A 186 12.80 3.43 -12.37
C GLY A 186 11.53 3.60 -11.53
N ALA A 187 10.79 2.52 -11.24
CA ALA A 187 9.61 2.56 -10.38
C ALA A 187 9.98 2.97 -8.94
N TRP A 188 11.03 2.39 -8.37
CA TRP A 188 11.53 2.76 -7.05
C TRP A 188 12.08 4.19 -7.03
N GLY A 189 12.86 4.59 -8.04
CA GLY A 189 13.40 5.94 -8.18
C GLY A 189 12.32 7.00 -8.32
N PHE A 190 11.29 6.73 -9.12
CA PHE A 190 10.14 7.63 -9.24
C PHE A 190 9.39 7.75 -7.91
N SER A 191 9.13 6.64 -7.20
CA SER A 191 8.53 6.68 -5.86
C SER A 191 9.38 7.46 -4.85
N LEU A 192 10.71 7.29 -4.90
CA LEU A 192 11.68 7.98 -4.05
C LEU A 192 11.68 9.49 -4.28
N ILE A 193 11.45 9.95 -5.50
CA ILE A 193 11.38 11.38 -5.81
C ILE A 193 10.01 11.95 -5.46
N LEU A 194 8.95 11.16 -5.66
CA LEU A 194 7.57 11.62 -5.51
C LEU A 194 7.11 11.75 -4.05
N TRP A 195 7.57 10.90 -3.14
CA TRP A 195 7.02 10.84 -1.78
C TRP A 195 7.97 11.41 -0.71
N PRO A 196 9.15 10.82 -0.43
CA PRO A 196 10.01 11.29 0.66
C PRO A 196 10.37 12.78 0.62
N PRO A 197 10.81 13.37 -0.52
CA PRO A 197 11.19 14.78 -0.56
C PRO A 197 10.05 15.70 -0.17
N TRP A 198 8.83 15.39 -0.64
CA TRP A 198 7.65 16.20 -0.33
C TRP A 198 7.20 16.03 1.12
N ILE A 199 7.29 14.82 1.69
CA ILE A 199 6.98 14.59 3.11
C ILE A 199 7.94 15.37 4.02
N TYR A 200 9.24 15.35 3.72
CA TYR A 200 10.23 16.08 4.53
C TYR A 200 10.26 17.59 4.27
N ALA A 201 10.08 18.03 3.02
CA ALA A 201 10.21 19.44 2.66
C ALA A 201 8.95 20.25 3.00
N TRP A 202 7.76 19.64 2.99
CA TRP A 202 6.50 20.38 3.15
C TRP A 202 6.42 21.23 4.42
N PRO A 203 6.83 20.75 5.61
CA PRO A 203 6.84 21.59 6.81
C PRO A 203 7.73 22.83 6.69
N TYR A 204 8.81 22.77 5.89
CA TYR A 204 9.68 23.92 5.63
C TYR A 204 9.09 24.88 4.59
N ILE A 205 8.34 24.35 3.62
CA ILE A 205 7.65 25.16 2.59
C ILE A 205 6.49 25.95 3.20
N ASP A 206 5.73 25.31 4.11
CA ASP A 206 4.59 25.92 4.80
C ASP A 206 5.04 26.87 5.94
N GLY A 207 6.35 26.90 6.24
CA GLY A 207 6.97 27.73 7.28
C GLY A 207 6.82 27.19 8.70
N GLU A 208 5.89 26.27 8.93
CA GLU A 208 5.63 25.63 10.22
C GLU A 208 5.15 24.18 10.06
N ARG A 209 5.46 23.34 11.06
CA ARG A 209 4.91 21.99 11.17
C ARG A 209 3.54 22.07 11.86
N LYS A 210 2.46 21.81 11.12
CA LYS A 210 1.08 21.82 11.64
C LYS A 210 0.66 20.50 12.31
N VAL A 211 1.47 19.44 12.16
CA VAL A 211 1.21 18.13 12.77
C VAL A 211 1.56 18.15 14.26
N PRO A 212 0.61 17.91 15.17
CA PRO A 212 0.87 17.84 16.61
C PRO A 212 1.89 16.75 16.96
N GLU A 213 2.66 16.95 18.04
CA GLU A 213 3.73 16.00 18.46
C GLU A 213 3.23 14.56 18.71
N ARG A 214 1.96 14.44 19.10
CA ARG A 214 1.31 13.18 19.47
C ARG A 214 0.47 12.58 18.33
N GLU A 215 0.52 13.17 17.15
CA GLU A 215 -0.15 12.66 15.96
C GLU A 215 0.85 12.33 14.85
N CYS A 216 0.44 11.48 13.92
CA CYS A 216 1.29 11.11 12.80
C CYS A 216 0.47 10.95 11.51
N TYR A 217 0.49 11.99 10.69
CA TYR A 217 -0.15 12.05 9.38
C TYR A 217 0.63 12.97 8.44
N ILE A 218 0.33 12.89 7.14
CA ILE A 218 0.99 13.73 6.14
C ILE A 218 0.31 15.11 6.09
N GLN A 219 1.05 16.16 6.47
CA GLN A 219 0.55 17.53 6.56
C GLN A 219 -0.21 17.98 5.31
N PHE A 220 0.41 17.88 4.13
CA PHE A 220 -0.18 18.39 2.89
C PHE A 220 -1.46 17.67 2.42
N ILE A 221 -1.66 16.42 2.85
CA ILE A 221 -2.85 15.64 2.53
C ILE A 221 -4.02 16.04 3.43
N GLU A 222 -3.77 16.45 4.67
CA GLU A 222 -4.84 16.87 5.59
C GLU A 222 -5.16 18.36 5.46
N THR A 223 -4.15 19.21 5.20
CA THR A 223 -4.36 20.67 5.15
C THR A 223 -5.01 21.16 3.86
N ASN A 224 -4.89 20.41 2.76
CA ASN A 224 -5.35 20.86 1.44
C ASN A 224 -6.17 19.80 0.72
N GLN A 225 -7.49 19.95 0.76
CA GLN A 225 -8.46 19.03 0.14
C GLN A 225 -8.19 18.83 -1.37
N PHE A 226 -7.76 19.86 -2.10
CA PHE A 226 -7.44 19.73 -3.52
C PHE A 226 -6.24 18.80 -3.76
N ILE A 227 -5.22 18.88 -2.89
CA ILE A 227 -4.08 17.97 -2.94
C ILE A 227 -4.50 16.56 -2.55
N THR A 228 -5.35 16.39 -1.52
CA THR A 228 -5.93 15.09 -1.14
C THR A 228 -6.65 14.42 -2.30
N PHE A 229 -7.58 15.13 -2.94
CA PHE A 229 -8.34 14.58 -4.07
C PHE A 229 -7.45 14.34 -5.29
N GLY A 230 -6.55 15.28 -5.60
CA GLY A 230 -5.61 15.14 -6.71
C GLY A 230 -4.69 13.93 -6.55
N THR A 231 -4.11 13.75 -5.36
CA THR A 231 -3.25 12.59 -5.05
C THR A 231 -4.03 11.29 -5.03
N ALA A 232 -5.26 11.25 -4.49
CA ALA A 232 -6.11 10.06 -4.55
C ALA A 232 -6.42 9.65 -5.99
N ILE A 233 -6.82 10.60 -6.85
CA ILE A 233 -7.09 10.36 -8.27
C ILE A 233 -5.84 9.82 -8.97
N ALA A 234 -4.71 10.52 -8.82
CA ALA A 234 -3.48 10.17 -9.51
C ALA A 234 -2.85 8.86 -9.01
N ALA A 235 -2.83 8.61 -7.70
CA ALA A 235 -2.14 7.48 -7.10
C ALA A 235 -3.00 6.21 -7.02
N PHE A 236 -4.34 6.32 -7.06
CA PHE A 236 -5.25 5.17 -6.92
C PHE A 236 -6.14 4.97 -8.14
N TYR A 237 -6.98 5.95 -8.47
CA TYR A 237 -8.00 5.77 -9.51
C TYR A 237 -7.40 5.59 -10.91
N VAL A 238 -6.39 6.39 -11.27
CA VAL A 238 -5.70 6.26 -12.57
C VAL A 238 -5.00 4.89 -12.70
N PRO A 239 -4.16 4.44 -11.75
CA PRO A 239 -3.56 3.11 -11.82
C PRO A 239 -4.59 1.97 -11.90
N VAL A 240 -5.65 2.01 -11.10
CA VAL A 240 -6.68 0.96 -11.09
C VAL A 240 -7.42 0.91 -12.42
N THR A 241 -7.84 2.06 -12.96
CA THR A 241 -8.54 2.11 -14.26
C THR A 241 -7.66 1.60 -15.41
N VAL A 242 -6.38 1.98 -15.42
CA VAL A 242 -5.40 1.45 -16.39
C VAL A 242 -5.23 -0.06 -16.24
N MET A 243 -5.06 -0.58 -15.02
CA MET A 243 -4.96 -2.03 -14.79
C MET A 243 -6.22 -2.76 -15.26
N CYS A 244 -7.41 -2.29 -14.90
CA CYS A 244 -8.67 -2.90 -15.32
C CYS A 244 -8.82 -2.94 -16.85
N PHE A 245 -8.49 -1.83 -17.53
CA PHE A 245 -8.50 -1.77 -18.99
C PHE A 245 -7.52 -2.75 -19.64
N LEU A 246 -6.28 -2.82 -19.12
CA LEU A 246 -5.26 -3.75 -19.61
C LEU A 246 -5.68 -5.21 -19.38
N TYR A 247 -6.20 -5.54 -18.20
CA TYR A 247 -6.70 -6.88 -17.90
C TYR A 247 -7.87 -7.27 -18.79
N TYR A 248 -8.82 -6.36 -19.02
CA TYR A 248 -9.91 -6.59 -19.96
C TYR A 248 -9.39 -6.89 -21.38
N LYS A 249 -8.42 -6.11 -21.87
CA LYS A 249 -7.81 -6.38 -23.18
C LYS A 249 -7.05 -7.71 -23.21
N ILE A 250 -6.29 -8.05 -22.17
CA ILE A 250 -5.60 -9.34 -22.05
C ILE A 250 -6.60 -10.48 -22.13
N TRP A 251 -7.71 -10.40 -21.38
CA TRP A 251 -8.76 -11.40 -21.37
C TRP A 251 -9.38 -11.56 -22.77
N ARG A 252 -9.71 -10.46 -23.43
CA ARG A 252 -10.28 -10.46 -24.79
C ARG A 252 -9.35 -11.14 -25.80
N GLU A 253 -8.07 -10.78 -25.80
CA GLU A 253 -7.07 -11.35 -26.72
C GLU A 253 -6.81 -12.84 -26.43
N THR A 254 -6.78 -13.23 -25.16
CA THR A 254 -6.63 -14.64 -24.78
C THR A 254 -7.82 -15.47 -25.25
N LYS A 255 -9.05 -14.95 -25.08
CA LYS A 255 -10.28 -15.60 -25.55
C LYS A 255 -10.32 -15.71 -27.08
N LYS A 256 -9.85 -14.68 -27.80
CA LYS A 256 -9.71 -14.72 -29.26
C LYS A 256 -8.77 -15.86 -29.69
N ARG A 257 -7.58 -15.95 -29.08
CA ARG A 257 -6.61 -17.02 -29.38
C ARG A 257 -7.11 -18.43 -29.08
N GLN A 258 -7.88 -18.60 -27.99
CA GLN A 258 -8.50 -19.89 -27.69
C GLN A 258 -9.50 -20.30 -28.78
N LYS A 259 -10.26 -19.35 -29.35
CA LYS A 259 -11.17 -19.62 -30.47
C LYS A 259 -10.45 -19.90 -31.79
N ASP A 260 -9.28 -19.30 -32.01
CA ASP A 260 -8.50 -19.48 -33.25
C ASP A 260 -7.66 -20.78 -33.23
N LEU A 261 -7.37 -21.34 -32.06
CA LEU A 261 -6.53 -22.54 -31.91
C LEU A 261 -7.07 -23.79 -32.64
N PRO A 262 -8.38 -24.13 -32.58
CA PRO A 262 -8.94 -25.25 -33.33
C PRO A 262 -8.83 -25.06 -34.86
N ASN A 263 -9.00 -23.83 -35.36
CA ASN A 263 -8.92 -23.52 -36.79
C ASN A 263 -7.50 -23.72 -37.33
N LEU A 264 -6.48 -23.35 -36.53
CA LEU A 264 -5.07 -23.57 -36.89
C LEU A 264 -4.69 -25.06 -36.86
N GLN A 265 -5.24 -25.84 -35.91
CA GLN A 265 -5.03 -27.28 -35.85
C GLN A 265 -5.76 -28.02 -36.99
N GLY A 266 -6.97 -27.57 -37.36
CA GLY A 266 -7.73 -28.08 -38.50
C GLY A 266 -7.04 -27.82 -39.83
N GLY A 267 -6.53 -26.59 -40.05
CA GLY A 267 -5.75 -26.25 -41.26
C GLY A 267 -4.47 -27.07 -41.40
N LYS A 268 -3.72 -27.28 -40.31
CA LYS A 268 -2.51 -28.13 -40.32
C LYS A 268 -2.82 -29.58 -40.69
N LYS A 269 -3.93 -30.16 -40.22
CA LYS A 269 -4.33 -31.53 -40.58
C LYS A 269 -4.68 -31.64 -42.07
N HIS A 270 -5.37 -30.64 -42.62
CA HIS A 270 -5.75 -30.63 -44.03
C HIS A 270 -4.55 -30.49 -44.98
N ASP A 271 -3.58 -29.62 -44.67
CA ASP A 271 -2.34 -29.50 -45.44
C ASP A 271 -1.45 -30.75 -45.35
N SER A 272 -1.40 -31.39 -44.17
CA SER A 272 -0.67 -32.65 -43.99
C SER A 272 -1.26 -33.78 -44.85
N SER A 273 -2.60 -33.84 -44.96
CA SER A 273 -3.30 -34.81 -45.82
C SER A 273 -3.04 -34.56 -47.31
N LYS A 274 -3.13 -33.31 -47.78
CA LYS A 274 -2.79 -32.96 -49.17
C LYS A 274 -1.35 -33.30 -49.56
N ARG A 275 -0.40 -33.12 -48.64
CA ARG A 275 1.01 -33.45 -48.88
C ARG A 275 1.27 -34.96 -48.92
N SER A 276 0.45 -35.76 -48.24
CA SER A 276 0.53 -37.23 -48.30
C SER A 276 -0.03 -37.80 -49.60
N ASN A 277 -1.07 -37.19 -50.17
CA ASN A 277 -1.71 -37.63 -51.42
C ASN A 277 -0.97 -37.19 -52.70
N SER A 278 0.12 -36.41 -52.57
CA SER A 278 0.91 -35.89 -53.69
C SER A 278 2.25 -36.62 -53.88
N ARG A 279 2.46 -37.74 -53.19
CA ARG A 279 3.57 -38.68 -53.37
C ARG A 279 3.03 -40.01 -53.86
#